data_AF-A0A962R3J4-F1
#
_entry.id   AF-A0A962R3J4-F1
#
_cell.length_a   1.000
_cell.length_b   1.000
_cell.length_c   1.000
_cell.angle_alpha   90.00
_cell.angle_beta   90.00
_cell.angle_gamma   90.00
#
_symmetry.space_group_name_H-M   'P 1'
#
loop_
_entity.id
_entity.type
_entity.pdbx_description
1 polymer ?
#
loop_
_entity_poly.entity_id
_entity_poly.type
_entity_poly.pdbx_seq_one_letter_code
_entity_poly.pdbx_strand_id
1 'polypeptide(L)'
;HKVADCLDADPAAAGVEMQGLGWANKCGKGHSEDTITSGLEGAWTSNPIAFTHDYLTNLFAFEWKQVKSPAGAVQWIPTDESAANMVPDAHVEGKRHAPIMFTTDLALKEDPAYRKIAKRFQENPEEFSDAFSRAWFKLTHRDMGPQWRYLGSDVPEGSLVWQDPIPQLDHALVDEGDVASLKRDILGSGLT
;
A
#
# COMPACT_ATOMS: atom_id res chain seq x y z
N HIS A 1 23.84 -1.86 -11.77
CA HIS A 1 23.67 -2.28 -13.18
C HIS A 1 22.48 -1.55 -13.79
N LYS A 2 22.44 -1.28 -15.10
CA LYS A 2 21.21 -0.75 -15.71
C LYS A 2 20.13 -1.83 -15.65
N VAL A 3 18.95 -1.51 -15.11
CA VAL A 3 17.86 -2.48 -14.89
C VAL A 3 17.50 -3.24 -16.17
N ALA A 4 17.34 -2.51 -17.29
CA ALA A 4 16.96 -3.06 -18.59
C ALA A 4 17.98 -4.06 -19.16
N ASP A 5 19.24 -3.99 -18.72
CA ASP A 5 20.29 -4.90 -19.18
C ASP A 5 20.33 -6.19 -18.34
N CYS A 6 19.62 -6.23 -17.20
CA CYS A 6 19.67 -7.32 -16.22
C CYS A 6 18.38 -8.14 -16.12
N LEU A 7 17.21 -7.50 -16.26
CA LEU A 7 15.93 -8.20 -16.16
C LEU A 7 15.47 -8.66 -17.55
N ASP A 8 15.14 -9.95 -17.66
CA ASP A 8 14.49 -10.51 -18.84
C ASP A 8 12.98 -10.20 -18.84
N ALA A 9 12.25 -10.84 -19.77
CA ALA A 9 10.84 -10.60 -20.01
C ALA A 9 9.97 -10.81 -18.76
N ASP A 10 8.86 -10.06 -18.69
CA ASP A 10 7.84 -10.26 -17.67
C ASP A 10 7.19 -11.66 -17.79
N PRO A 11 6.40 -12.10 -16.78
CA PRO A 11 5.84 -13.46 -16.76
C PRO A 11 5.01 -13.85 -17.99
N ALA A 12 4.34 -12.91 -18.65
CA ALA A 12 3.51 -13.21 -19.81
C ALA A 12 4.34 -13.43 -21.10
N ALA A 13 5.57 -12.92 -21.13
CA ALA A 13 6.49 -13.04 -22.26
C ALA A 13 7.70 -13.94 -21.97
N ALA A 14 7.81 -14.48 -20.74
CA ALA A 14 8.84 -15.43 -20.36
C ALA A 14 8.61 -16.81 -21.01
N GLY A 15 9.70 -17.56 -21.22
CA GLY A 15 9.64 -18.92 -21.73
C GLY A 15 8.93 -19.87 -20.77
N VAL A 16 8.37 -20.97 -21.31
CA VAL A 16 7.60 -21.97 -20.53
C VAL A 16 8.44 -22.60 -19.40
N GLU A 17 9.76 -22.67 -19.56
CA GLU A 17 10.71 -23.14 -18.56
C GLU A 17 10.70 -22.31 -17.27
N MET A 18 10.23 -21.06 -17.33
CA MET A 18 10.06 -20.19 -16.15
C MET A 18 8.80 -20.51 -15.33
N GLN A 19 7.93 -21.40 -15.81
CA GLN A 19 6.76 -21.90 -15.07
C GLN A 19 5.85 -20.78 -14.53
N GLY A 20 5.62 -19.74 -15.33
CA GLY A 20 4.79 -18.60 -14.96
C GLY A 20 5.49 -17.53 -14.12
N LEU A 21 6.80 -17.65 -13.87
CA LEU A 21 7.64 -16.57 -13.37
C LEU A 21 8.17 -15.71 -14.53
N GLY A 22 8.72 -14.54 -14.19
CA GLY A 22 9.34 -13.61 -15.13
C GLY A 22 10.32 -12.70 -14.43
N TRP A 23 10.83 -11.68 -15.14
CA TRP A 23 11.89 -10.78 -14.69
C TRP A 23 13.11 -11.54 -14.16
N ALA A 24 13.50 -12.62 -14.85
CA ALA A 24 14.70 -13.35 -14.50
C ALA A 24 15.90 -12.38 -14.53
N ASN A 25 16.61 -12.30 -13.41
CA ASN A 25 17.73 -11.38 -13.27
C ASN A 25 19.04 -12.11 -13.61
N LYS A 26 19.66 -11.72 -14.72
CA LYS A 26 20.92 -12.30 -15.22
C LYS A 26 22.18 -11.60 -14.69
N CYS A 27 22.04 -10.61 -13.83
CA CYS A 27 23.14 -9.89 -13.19
C CYS A 27 23.42 -10.43 -11.79
N GLY A 28 24.70 -10.53 -11.43
CA GLY A 28 25.11 -11.05 -10.12
C GLY A 28 24.59 -12.47 -9.89
N LYS A 29 24.06 -12.72 -8.70
CA LYS A 29 23.36 -13.97 -8.34
C LYS A 29 21.93 -14.03 -8.87
N GLY A 30 21.37 -12.90 -9.31
CA GLY A 30 19.97 -12.80 -9.73
C GLY A 30 18.95 -12.71 -8.59
N HIS A 31 19.39 -12.77 -7.33
CA HIS A 31 18.54 -12.73 -6.14
C HIS A 31 19.33 -12.19 -4.93
N SER A 32 18.68 -12.10 -3.77
CA SER A 32 19.28 -11.65 -2.50
C SER A 32 19.91 -10.26 -2.63
N GLU A 33 21.21 -10.11 -2.37
CA GLU A 33 21.92 -8.82 -2.47
C GLU A 33 21.94 -8.21 -3.88
N ASP A 34 21.66 -9.02 -4.91
CA ASP A 34 21.62 -8.62 -6.31
C ASP A 34 20.19 -8.49 -6.84
N THR A 35 19.17 -8.53 -5.97
CA THR A 35 17.76 -8.42 -6.37
C THR A 35 17.48 -7.08 -7.05
N ILE A 36 16.79 -7.10 -8.19
CA ILE A 36 16.34 -5.88 -8.88
C ILE A 36 14.83 -5.98 -9.11
N THR A 37 14.10 -4.98 -8.65
CA THR A 37 12.65 -4.86 -8.89
C THR A 37 12.31 -3.52 -9.53
N SER A 38 12.18 -2.45 -8.75
CA SER A 38 11.87 -1.10 -9.28
C SER A 38 13.10 -0.37 -9.82
N GLY A 39 14.31 -0.80 -9.44
CA GLY A 39 15.55 -0.08 -9.66
C GLY A 39 15.86 1.01 -8.64
N LEU A 40 14.96 1.26 -7.67
CA LEU A 40 15.25 2.01 -6.46
C LEU A 40 15.86 1.07 -5.41
N GLU A 41 16.70 1.59 -4.51
CA GLU A 41 17.54 0.75 -3.64
C GLU A 41 17.60 1.29 -2.21
N GLY A 42 17.49 0.39 -1.23
CA GLY A 42 17.61 0.70 0.20
C GLY A 42 16.29 0.60 0.96
N ALA A 43 16.34 0.82 2.28
CA ALA A 43 15.18 0.74 3.16
C ALA A 43 14.93 2.05 3.92
N TRP A 44 13.69 2.23 4.36
CA TRP A 44 13.23 3.46 5.02
C TRP A 44 13.52 3.49 6.52
N THR A 45 13.49 2.35 7.19
CA THR A 45 13.52 2.23 8.67
C THR A 45 14.68 1.37 9.13
N SER A 46 15.11 1.56 10.38
CA SER A 46 16.19 0.78 11.01
C SER A 46 15.77 -0.65 11.35
N ASN A 47 14.46 -0.91 11.43
CA ASN A 47 13.88 -2.25 11.61
C ASN A 47 12.82 -2.52 10.53
N PRO A 48 13.22 -2.94 9.31
CA PRO A 48 12.30 -3.13 8.18
C PRO A 48 11.25 -4.23 8.37
N ILE A 49 11.40 -5.09 9.39
CA ILE A 49 10.53 -6.25 9.65
C ILE A 49 9.58 -6.04 10.83
N ALA A 50 9.51 -4.83 11.39
CA ALA A 50 8.64 -4.49 12.50
C ALA A 50 7.74 -3.31 12.17
N PHE A 51 6.52 -3.32 12.71
CA PHE A 51 5.65 -2.15 12.67
C PHE A 51 6.19 -1.11 13.67
N THR A 52 6.79 -0.05 13.14
CA THR A 52 7.33 1.09 13.91
C THR A 52 6.86 2.41 13.32
N HIS A 53 7.09 3.50 14.04
CA HIS A 53 6.83 4.86 13.58
C HIS A 53 8.09 5.54 13.04
N ASP A 54 9.13 4.76 12.73
CA ASP A 54 10.43 5.27 12.27
C ASP A 54 10.34 5.92 10.89
N TYR A 55 9.41 5.49 10.04
CA TYR A 55 9.25 6.06 8.69
C TYR A 55 8.99 7.57 8.75
N LEU A 56 7.97 8.00 9.50
CA LEU A 56 7.64 9.42 9.66
C LEU A 56 8.69 10.13 10.53
N THR A 57 9.25 9.43 11.52
CA THR A 57 10.33 9.97 12.35
C THR A 57 11.55 10.35 11.51
N ASN A 58 12.04 9.43 10.68
CA ASN A 58 13.17 9.63 9.77
C ASN A 58 12.85 10.74 8.75
N LEU A 59 11.66 10.71 8.14
CA LEU A 59 11.25 11.68 7.14
C LEU A 59 11.41 13.12 7.61
N PHE A 60 11.02 13.41 8.86
CA PHE A 60 11.10 14.74 9.45
C PHE A 60 12.37 15.02 10.26
N ALA A 61 13.12 13.99 10.68
CA ALA A 61 14.37 14.16 11.44
C ALA A 61 15.54 14.58 10.54
N PHE A 62 15.51 14.22 9.26
CA PHE A 62 16.60 14.49 8.33
C PHE A 62 16.23 15.53 7.27
N GLU A 63 17.28 16.20 6.79
CA GLU A 63 17.28 16.84 5.48
C GLU A 63 17.80 15.88 4.43
N TRP A 64 17.25 15.96 3.22
CA TRP A 64 17.40 14.93 2.20
C TRP A 64 18.12 15.48 0.97
N LYS A 65 19.16 14.78 0.51
CA LYS A 65 19.86 15.09 -0.74
C LYS A 65 19.55 14.05 -1.82
N GLN A 66 19.33 14.54 -3.03
CA GLN A 66 19.04 13.69 -4.18
C GLN A 66 20.31 12.92 -4.60
N VAL A 67 20.17 11.62 -4.81
CA VAL A 67 21.21 10.73 -5.31
C VAL A 67 20.66 9.79 -6.39
N LYS A 68 21.54 8.98 -6.97
CA LYS A 68 21.17 7.91 -7.88
C LYS A 68 21.36 6.56 -7.22
N SER A 69 20.38 5.66 -7.36
CA SER A 69 20.52 4.26 -6.97
C SER A 69 21.63 3.58 -7.79
N PRO A 70 22.10 2.38 -7.40
CA PRO A 70 23.01 1.57 -8.23
C PRO A 70 22.46 1.23 -9.62
N ALA A 71 21.15 1.37 -9.81
CA ALA A 71 20.44 1.21 -11.08
C ALA A 71 20.18 2.54 -11.83
N GLY A 72 20.55 3.69 -11.26
CA GLY A 72 20.41 5.02 -11.87
C GLY A 72 19.07 5.72 -11.60
N ALA A 73 18.20 5.13 -10.77
CA ALA A 73 16.93 5.73 -10.37
C ALA A 73 17.16 6.90 -9.40
N VAL A 74 16.26 7.89 -9.39
CA VAL A 74 16.33 9.01 -8.45
C VAL A 74 15.80 8.58 -7.10
N GLN A 75 16.60 8.76 -6.05
CA GLN A 75 16.20 8.55 -4.66
C GLN A 75 16.92 9.56 -3.75
N TRP A 76 16.62 9.52 -2.45
CA TRP A 76 17.09 10.50 -1.49
C TRP A 76 17.72 9.82 -0.29
N ILE A 77 18.82 10.38 0.19
CA ILE A 77 19.50 9.96 1.43
C ILE A 77 19.65 11.15 2.38
N PRO A 78 19.82 10.91 3.70
CA PRO A 78 20.12 11.98 4.64
C PRO A 78 21.35 12.77 4.23
N THR A 79 21.31 14.07 4.46
CA THR A 79 22.49 14.94 4.35
C THR A 79 23.47 14.68 5.50
N ASP A 80 22.96 14.29 6.67
CA ASP A 80 23.73 13.93 7.85
C ASP A 80 24.45 12.58 7.67
N GLU A 81 25.79 12.61 7.71
CA GLU A 81 26.64 11.43 7.55
C GLU A 81 26.53 10.47 8.74
N SER A 82 26.07 10.93 9.91
CA SER A 82 25.86 10.07 11.08
C SER A 82 24.82 8.97 10.83
N ALA A 83 23.89 9.21 9.89
CA ALA A 83 22.86 8.25 9.51
C ALA A 83 23.35 7.13 8.57
N ALA A 84 24.62 7.15 8.12
CA ALA A 84 25.15 6.24 7.10
C ALA A 84 25.11 4.74 7.46
N ASN A 85 24.96 4.40 8.74
CA ASN A 85 24.92 3.02 9.24
C ASN A 85 23.63 2.70 10.00
N MET A 86 22.54 3.43 9.78
CA MET A 86 21.32 3.28 10.58
C MET A 86 20.57 1.97 10.27
N VAL A 87 20.57 1.54 9.01
CA VAL A 87 19.75 0.43 8.51
C VAL A 87 20.61 -0.82 8.31
N PRO A 88 20.20 -2.02 8.78
CA PRO A 88 20.93 -3.26 8.49
C PRO A 88 20.76 -3.66 7.01
N ASP A 89 21.81 -4.26 6.43
CA ASP A 89 21.68 -4.92 5.12
C ASP A 89 20.72 -6.10 5.19
N ALA A 90 19.96 -6.34 4.12
CA ALA A 90 18.94 -7.39 4.09
C ALA A 90 19.52 -8.82 4.08
N HIS A 91 20.77 -9.00 3.64
CA HIS A 91 21.36 -10.31 3.39
C HIS A 91 22.78 -10.49 3.94
N VAL A 92 23.54 -9.42 4.09
CA VAL A 92 24.94 -9.47 4.53
C VAL A 92 25.06 -9.08 6.00
N GLU A 93 25.33 -10.07 6.86
CA GLU A 93 25.52 -9.84 8.30
C GLU A 93 26.61 -8.79 8.58
N GLY A 94 26.33 -7.86 9.49
CA GLY A 94 27.24 -6.79 9.89
C GLY A 94 27.34 -5.61 8.92
N LYS A 95 26.81 -5.71 7.70
CA LYS A 95 26.75 -4.59 6.75
C LYS A 95 25.56 -3.69 7.07
N ARG A 96 25.76 -2.38 6.95
CA ARG A 96 24.74 -1.35 7.23
C ARG A 96 24.75 -0.25 6.17
N HIS A 97 23.65 0.49 6.11
CA HIS A 97 23.38 1.53 5.11
C HIS A 97 22.68 2.74 5.72
N ALA A 98 22.69 3.84 4.96
CA ALA A 98 21.83 4.98 5.22
C ALA A 98 20.36 4.61 4.94
N PRO A 99 19.39 5.17 5.67
CA PRO A 99 17.99 5.07 5.25
C PRO A 99 17.78 5.86 3.96
N ILE A 100 16.75 5.50 3.21
CA ILE A 100 16.39 6.16 1.95
C ILE A 100 14.96 6.69 1.99
N MET A 101 14.69 7.66 1.12
CA MET A 101 13.33 8.12 0.78
C MET A 101 13.22 8.24 -0.74
N PHE A 102 12.02 8.03 -1.26
CA PHE A 102 11.66 8.33 -2.64
C PHE A 102 11.12 9.75 -2.76
N THR A 103 11.05 10.26 -3.99
CA THR A 103 10.43 11.57 -4.25
C THR A 103 8.97 11.59 -3.79
N THR A 104 8.25 10.46 -3.88
CA THR A 104 6.89 10.31 -3.38
C THR A 104 6.80 10.34 -1.86
N ASP A 105 7.82 9.85 -1.15
CA ASP A 105 7.87 9.94 0.32
C ASP A 105 8.10 11.40 0.74
N LEU A 106 9.02 12.10 0.07
CA LEU A 106 9.24 13.52 0.32
C LEU A 106 8.01 14.38 0.02
N ALA A 107 7.14 13.97 -0.91
CA ALA A 107 5.87 14.67 -1.15
C ALA A 107 5.01 14.74 0.12
N LEU A 108 5.11 13.77 1.04
CA LEU A 108 4.42 13.81 2.34
C LEU A 108 4.99 14.90 3.27
N LYS A 109 6.28 15.22 3.16
CA LYS A 109 6.94 16.32 3.88
C LYS A 109 6.71 17.67 3.19
N GLU A 110 6.76 17.72 1.87
CA GLU A 110 6.81 18.98 1.10
C GLU A 110 5.43 19.55 0.75
N ASP A 111 4.44 18.70 0.43
CA ASP A 111 3.08 19.19 0.15
C ASP A 111 2.45 19.74 1.45
N PRO A 112 1.91 20.97 1.48
CA PRO A 112 1.37 21.56 2.71
C PRO A 112 0.22 20.76 3.35
N ALA A 113 -0.64 20.14 2.54
CA ALA A 113 -1.78 19.36 3.03
C ALA A 113 -1.31 18.01 3.58
N TYR A 114 -0.44 17.30 2.87
CA TYR A 114 0.15 16.05 3.36
C TYR A 114 1.05 16.27 4.57
N ARG A 115 1.85 17.35 4.59
CA ARG A 115 2.73 17.69 5.71
C ARG A 115 1.96 17.84 7.01
N LYS A 116 0.80 18.50 6.97
CA LYS A 116 -0.06 18.65 8.15
C LYS A 116 -0.52 17.29 8.69
N ILE A 117 -0.90 16.37 7.81
CA ILE A 117 -1.35 15.02 8.19
C ILE A 117 -0.16 14.18 8.69
N ALA A 118 0.93 14.14 7.93
CA ALA A 118 2.13 13.38 8.24
C ALA A 118 2.77 13.84 9.56
N LYS A 119 2.80 15.16 9.83
CA LYS A 119 3.31 15.69 11.10
C LYS A 119 2.41 15.31 12.28
N ARG A 120 1.09 15.40 12.11
CA ARG A 120 0.13 14.94 13.13
C ARG A 120 0.32 13.46 13.44
N PHE A 121 0.49 12.61 12.42
CA PHE A 121 0.75 11.18 12.59
C PHE A 121 2.11 10.88 13.21
N GLN A 122 3.14 11.68 12.91
CA GLN A 122 4.43 11.58 13.59
C GLN A 122 4.31 11.86 15.10
N GLU A 123 3.57 12.91 15.46
CA GLU A 123 3.37 13.33 16.85
C GLU A 123 2.35 12.48 17.60
N ASN A 124 1.45 11.80 16.88
CA ASN A 124 0.38 10.97 17.43
C ASN A 124 0.39 9.57 16.77
N PRO A 125 1.33 8.69 17.15
CA PRO A 125 1.49 7.34 16.60
C PRO A 125 0.21 6.47 16.55
N GLU A 126 -0.66 6.61 17.56
CA GLU A 126 -1.90 5.83 17.63
C GLU A 126 -2.94 6.26 16.58
N GLU A 127 -3.00 7.56 16.25
CA GLU A 127 -3.87 8.03 15.19
C GLU A 127 -3.41 7.52 13.82
N PHE A 128 -2.09 7.42 13.62
CA PHE A 128 -1.54 6.78 12.43
C PHE A 128 -1.93 5.31 12.34
N SER A 129 -1.77 4.56 13.44
CA SER A 129 -2.12 3.13 13.49
C SER A 129 -3.60 2.89 13.18
N ASP A 130 -4.53 3.66 13.78
CA ASP A 130 -5.96 3.55 13.49
C ASP A 130 -6.28 3.92 12.03
N ALA A 131 -5.76 5.05 11.54
CA ALA A 131 -5.99 5.48 10.16
C ALA A 131 -5.43 4.48 9.14
N PHE A 132 -4.22 3.96 9.37
CA PHE A 132 -3.58 2.97 8.50
C PHE A 132 -4.36 1.67 8.47
N SER A 133 -4.81 1.16 9.63
CA SER A 133 -5.59 -0.09 9.69
C SER A 133 -6.92 0.03 8.94
N ARG A 134 -7.66 1.13 9.11
CA ARG A 134 -8.91 1.40 8.39
C ARG A 134 -8.69 1.59 6.90
N ALA A 135 -7.63 2.31 6.51
CA ALA A 135 -7.30 2.53 5.12
C ALA A 135 -6.86 1.24 4.43
N TRP A 136 -6.09 0.38 5.11
CA TRP A 136 -5.68 -0.94 4.60
C TRP A 136 -6.88 -1.87 4.42
N PHE A 137 -7.78 -1.91 5.42
CA PHE A 137 -9.02 -2.68 5.31
C PHE A 137 -9.86 -2.21 4.12
N LYS A 138 -10.07 -0.89 3.98
CA LYS A 138 -10.76 -0.33 2.82
C LYS A 138 -10.06 -0.67 1.51
N LEU A 139 -8.75 -0.51 1.42
CA LEU A 139 -7.97 -0.77 0.19
C LEU A 139 -8.21 -2.19 -0.34
N THR A 140 -8.22 -3.16 0.57
CA THR A 140 -8.28 -4.60 0.27
C THR A 140 -9.71 -5.15 0.15
N HIS A 141 -10.74 -4.33 0.44
CA HIS A 141 -12.14 -4.77 0.41
C HIS A 141 -13.08 -3.83 -0.37
N ARG A 142 -12.60 -2.68 -0.87
CA ARG A 142 -13.42 -1.67 -1.58
C ARG A 142 -14.09 -2.18 -2.85
N ASP A 143 -13.61 -3.27 -3.43
CA ASP A 143 -14.15 -3.93 -4.63
C ASP A 143 -14.98 -5.18 -4.31
N MET A 144 -15.17 -5.50 -3.03
CA MET A 144 -16.01 -6.63 -2.60
C MET A 144 -17.51 -6.30 -2.66
N GLY A 145 -17.90 -5.05 -2.85
CA GLY A 145 -19.32 -4.66 -2.87
C GLY A 145 -19.99 -4.85 -1.50
N PRO A 146 -21.26 -5.30 -1.46
CA PRO A 146 -22.02 -5.37 -0.20
C PRO A 146 -21.37 -6.25 0.87
N GLN A 147 -21.51 -5.85 2.13
CA GLN A 147 -20.92 -6.54 3.29
C GLN A 147 -21.35 -8.01 3.42
N TRP A 148 -22.54 -8.40 2.94
CA TRP A 148 -23.00 -9.79 2.99
C TRP A 148 -22.15 -10.75 2.14
N ARG A 149 -21.25 -10.25 1.28
CA ARG A 149 -20.26 -11.05 0.55
C ARG A 149 -19.03 -11.42 1.40
N TYR A 150 -18.88 -10.84 2.59
CA TYR A 150 -17.72 -11.07 3.45
C TYR A 150 -17.94 -12.39 4.19
N LEU A 151 -16.91 -13.22 4.26
CA LEU A 151 -16.96 -14.57 4.83
C LEU A 151 -15.81 -14.77 5.82
N GLY A 152 -16.03 -15.55 6.87
CA GLY A 152 -15.02 -15.90 7.88
C GLY A 152 -15.25 -15.25 9.25
N SER A 153 -14.46 -15.67 10.24
CA SER A 153 -14.57 -15.20 11.63
C SER A 153 -14.04 -13.79 11.85
N ASP A 154 -13.20 -13.30 10.93
CA ASP A 154 -12.46 -12.05 11.10
C ASP A 154 -13.18 -10.85 10.45
N VAL A 155 -14.42 -11.05 9.98
CA VAL A 155 -15.25 -9.98 9.46
C VAL A 155 -15.59 -9.02 10.61
N PRO A 156 -15.20 -7.74 10.52
CA PRO A 156 -15.46 -6.80 11.60
C PRO A 156 -16.96 -6.53 11.75
N GLU A 157 -17.38 -6.29 12.98
CA GLU A 157 -18.74 -5.88 13.29
C GLU A 157 -19.05 -4.47 12.77
N GLY A 158 -20.33 -4.23 12.47
CA GLY A 158 -20.80 -2.95 11.94
C GLY A 158 -20.52 -2.78 10.45
N SER A 159 -20.98 -1.65 9.90
CA SER A 159 -20.77 -1.29 8.50
C SER A 159 -20.04 0.05 8.39
N LEU A 160 -19.25 0.20 7.32
CA LEU A 160 -18.50 1.41 7.02
C LEU A 160 -19.21 2.14 5.87
N VAL A 161 -19.22 3.47 5.93
CA VAL A 161 -19.93 4.31 4.94
C VAL A 161 -19.56 4.01 3.49
N TRP A 162 -18.31 3.64 3.21
CA TRP A 162 -17.84 3.34 1.86
C TRP A 162 -18.30 1.97 1.33
N GLN A 163 -18.94 1.15 2.16
CA GLN A 163 -19.55 -0.12 1.78
C GLN A 163 -21.01 0.05 1.31
N ASP A 164 -21.52 1.30 1.28
CA ASP A 164 -22.89 1.65 0.93
C ASP A 164 -23.93 0.79 1.68
N PRO A 165 -23.93 0.80 3.03
CA PRO A 165 -24.77 -0.10 3.81
C PRO A 165 -26.25 0.19 3.61
N ILE A 166 -27.02 -0.89 3.48
CA ILE A 166 -28.47 -0.86 3.41
C ILE A 166 -29.03 -1.26 4.78
N PRO A 167 -30.10 -0.61 5.27
CA PRO A 167 -30.77 -1.01 6.52
C PRO A 167 -31.13 -2.49 6.53
N GLN A 168 -31.05 -3.10 7.71
CA GLN A 168 -31.55 -4.45 7.88
C GLN A 168 -33.07 -4.46 7.72
N LEU A 169 -33.59 -5.53 7.13
CA LEU A 169 -35.03 -5.76 7.05
C LEU A 169 -35.59 -5.96 8.47
N ASP A 170 -36.48 -5.07 8.90
CA ASP A 170 -37.09 -5.07 10.22
C ASP A 170 -38.63 -5.25 10.18
N HIS A 171 -39.18 -5.58 9.01
CA HIS A 171 -40.61 -5.82 8.79
C HIS A 171 -40.85 -7.02 7.88
N ALA A 172 -42.10 -7.47 7.80
CA ALA A 172 -42.50 -8.53 6.87
C ALA A 172 -42.35 -8.06 5.41
N LEU A 173 -41.88 -8.93 4.54
CA LEU A 173 -41.87 -8.68 3.10
C LEU A 173 -43.27 -8.83 2.52
N VAL A 174 -43.54 -8.07 1.46
CA VAL A 174 -44.78 -8.19 0.68
C VAL A 174 -44.95 -9.61 0.15
N ASP A 175 -46.16 -10.14 0.24
CA ASP A 175 -46.50 -11.44 -0.33
C ASP A 175 -46.94 -11.34 -1.80
N GLU A 176 -47.31 -12.48 -2.41
CA GLU A 176 -47.76 -12.50 -3.81
C GLU A 176 -49.02 -11.66 -4.05
N GLY A 177 -49.93 -11.58 -3.06
CA GLY A 177 -51.14 -10.78 -3.12
C GLY A 177 -50.85 -9.28 -3.05
N ASP A 178 -49.97 -8.88 -2.13
CA ASP A 178 -49.47 -7.50 -2.01
C ASP A 178 -48.81 -7.04 -3.31
N VAL A 179 -47.91 -7.87 -3.87
CA VAL A 179 -47.22 -7.57 -5.13
C VAL A 179 -48.21 -7.42 -6.29
N ALA A 180 -49.24 -8.27 -6.37
CA ALA A 180 -50.28 -8.16 -7.39
C ALA A 180 -51.11 -6.88 -7.25
N SER A 181 -51.39 -6.45 -6.02
CA SER A 181 -52.08 -5.18 -5.78
C SER A 181 -51.22 -3.98 -6.18
N LEU A 182 -49.98 -3.91 -5.70
CA LEU A 182 -49.05 -2.80 -5.98
C LEU A 182 -48.79 -2.60 -7.48
N LYS A 183 -48.68 -3.69 -8.25
CA LYS A 183 -48.53 -3.60 -9.72
C LYS A 183 -49.73 -2.93 -10.38
N ARG A 184 -50.96 -3.25 -9.96
CA ARG A 184 -52.17 -2.59 -10.49
C ARG A 184 -52.19 -1.11 -10.13
N ASP A 185 -51.81 -0.77 -8.90
CA ASP A 185 -51.77 0.62 -8.42
C ASP A 185 -50.73 1.45 -9.19
N ILE A 186 -49.54 0.90 -9.44
CA ILE A 186 -48.50 1.55 -10.25
C ILE A 186 -48.97 1.78 -11.70
N LEU A 187 -49.59 0.79 -12.33
CA LEU A 187 -50.15 0.94 -13.69
C LEU A 187 -51.28 1.98 -13.76
N GLY A 188 -52.06 2.10 -12.67
CA GLY A 188 -53.12 3.09 -12.54
C GLY A 188 -52.64 4.48 -12.13
N SER A 189 -51.34 4.67 -11.84
CA SER A 189 -50.80 5.93 -11.29
C SER A 189 -50.70 7.09 -12.29
N GLY A 190 -50.77 6.80 -13.59
CA GLY A 190 -50.57 7.78 -14.67
C GLY A 190 -49.10 8.14 -14.94
N LEU A 191 -48.14 7.45 -14.31
CA LEU A 191 -46.70 7.55 -14.63
C LEU A 191 -46.39 6.78 -15.94
N THR A 192 -45.55 7.37 -16.80
CA THR A 192 -45.15 6.81 -18.12
C THR A 192 -43.65 6.63 -18.23
#